data_AF-A0AA37HJS6-F1
#
_entry.id   AF-A0AA37HJS6-F1
#
_cell.length_a   1.000
_cell.length_b   1.000
_cell.length_c   1.000
_cell.angle_alpha   90.00
_cell.angle_beta   90.00
_cell.angle_gamma   90.00
#
_symmetry.space_group_name_H-M   'P 1'
#
loop_
_entity.id
_entity.type
_entity.pdbx_description
1 polymer ?
#
loop_
_entity_poly.entity_id
_entity_poly.type
_entity_poly.pdbx_seq_one_letter_code
_entity_poly.pdbx_strand_id
1 'polypeptide(L)'
;MDSLDNTVRSILLLAASYKPGTIIKAERVVDAYLDEFQGYQARRAAMDALLRELALPERQARNRGGLFELIELHLKRRHREIVHLFQ
;
A
#
# COMPACT_ATOMS: atom_id res chain seq x y z
N MET A 1 -2.31 18.75 1.47
CA MET A 1 -2.53 17.41 0.90
C MET A 1 -2.30 16.40 2.01
N ASP A 2 -3.19 15.43 2.14
CA ASP A 2 -3.12 14.37 3.16
C ASP A 2 -1.91 13.43 2.88
N SER A 3 -1.27 12.91 3.93
CA SER A 3 -0.18 11.91 3.85
C SER A 3 -0.64 10.66 3.07
N LEU A 4 -1.92 10.27 3.25
CA LEU A 4 -2.54 9.18 2.52
C LEU A 4 -2.60 9.43 0.99
N ASP A 5 -2.96 10.64 0.58
CA ASP A 5 -3.09 11.00 -0.85
C ASP A 5 -1.72 11.04 -1.55
N ASN A 6 -0.69 11.55 -0.86
CA ASN A 6 0.69 11.52 -1.36
C ASN A 6 1.23 10.09 -1.50
N THR A 7 0.91 9.22 -0.55
CA THR A 7 1.28 7.80 -0.56
C THR A 7 0.66 7.09 -1.75
N VAL A 8 -0.65 7.28 -1.97
CA VAL A 8 -1.36 6.71 -3.12
C VAL A 8 -0.77 7.21 -4.43
N ARG A 9 -0.58 8.53 -4.59
CA ARG A 9 0.02 9.10 -5.81
C ARG A 9 1.39 8.47 -6.11
N SER A 10 2.23 8.28 -5.09
CA SER A 10 3.55 7.67 -5.24
C SER A 10 3.47 6.22 -5.72
N ILE A 11 2.54 5.44 -5.17
CA ILE A 11 2.29 4.05 -5.60
C ILE A 11 1.77 4.00 -7.04
N LEU A 12 0.88 4.91 -7.44
CA LEU A 12 0.36 5.00 -8.81
C LEU A 12 1.46 5.35 -9.82
N LEU A 13 2.37 6.25 -9.47
CA LEU A 13 3.54 6.61 -10.29
C LEU A 13 4.50 5.43 -10.44
N LEU A 14 4.78 4.72 -9.35
CA LEU A 14 5.55 3.48 -9.38
C LEU A 14 4.88 2.46 -10.28
N ALA A 15 3.57 2.27 -10.15
CA ALA A 15 2.83 1.32 -10.97
C ALA A 15 2.83 1.65 -12.46
N ALA A 16 2.82 2.94 -12.81
CA ALA A 16 2.98 3.38 -14.20
C ALA A 16 4.34 2.99 -14.80
N SER A 17 5.36 2.75 -13.97
CA SER A 17 6.71 2.42 -14.42
C SER A 17 6.98 0.91 -14.62
N TYR A 18 6.01 0.04 -14.28
CA TYR A 18 5.94 -1.43 -14.44
C TYR A 18 7.27 -2.16 -14.78
N LYS A 19 8.28 -2.00 -13.93
CA LYS A 19 9.57 -2.69 -14.02
C LYS A 19 9.72 -3.70 -12.87
N PRO A 20 10.50 -4.78 -13.04
CA PRO A 20 10.92 -5.63 -11.93
C PRO A 20 11.51 -4.79 -10.79
N GLY A 21 11.16 -5.11 -9.53
CA GLY A 21 11.56 -4.34 -8.35
C GLY A 21 10.66 -3.15 -7.98
N THR A 22 9.63 -2.85 -8.78
CA THR A 22 8.63 -1.81 -8.43
C THR A 22 7.83 -2.18 -7.18
N ILE A 23 7.59 -3.49 -6.96
CA ILE A 23 6.91 -4.01 -5.76
C ILE A 23 7.68 -3.62 -4.49
N ILE A 24 9.00 -3.89 -4.46
CA ILE A 24 9.87 -3.54 -3.33
C ILE A 24 9.87 -2.03 -3.07
N LYS A 25 9.79 -1.20 -4.13
CA LYS A 25 9.70 0.26 -3.97
C LYS A 25 8.34 0.69 -3.44
N ALA A 26 7.25 0.06 -3.88
CA ALA A 26 5.91 0.34 -3.37
C ALA A 26 5.79 -0.06 -1.90
N GLU A 27 6.38 -1.18 -1.49
CA GLU A 27 6.48 -1.60 -0.09
C GLU A 27 7.13 -0.52 0.78
N ARG A 28 8.31 -0.01 0.37
CA ARG A 28 9.00 1.05 1.12
C ARG A 28 8.17 2.32 1.29
N VAL A 29 7.36 2.68 0.29
CA VAL A 29 6.45 3.83 0.36
C VAL A 29 5.34 3.58 1.39
N VAL A 30 4.76 2.38 1.40
CA VAL A 30 3.73 2.03 2.40
C VAL A 30 4.32 1.92 3.80
N ASP A 31 5.54 1.39 3.93
CA ASP A 31 6.22 1.26 5.21
C ASP A 31 6.48 2.62 5.85
N ALA A 32 6.99 3.57 5.06
CA ALA A 32 7.20 4.95 5.50
C ALA A 32 5.88 5.61 5.96
N TYR A 33 4.77 5.38 5.24
CA TYR A 33 3.46 5.88 5.64
C TYR A 33 2.98 5.27 6.97
N LEU A 34 3.16 3.96 7.16
CA LEU A 34 2.71 3.27 8.38
C LEU A 34 3.57 3.58 9.60
N ASP A 35 4.83 3.99 9.42
CA ASP A 35 5.71 4.41 10.50
C ASP A 35 5.24 5.72 11.17
N GLU A 36 4.42 6.53 10.50
CA GLU A 36 3.77 7.72 11.09
C GLU A 36 2.70 7.33 12.14
N PHE A 37 2.19 6.11 12.09
CA PHE A 37 1.14 5.62 12.99
C PHE A 37 1.73 4.78 14.13
N GLN A 38 1.53 5.23 15.37
CA GLN A 38 1.96 4.49 16.55
C GLN A 38 0.89 3.50 17.03
N GLY A 39 1.33 2.28 17.34
CA GLY A 39 0.47 1.23 17.85
C GLY A 39 -0.27 0.45 16.75
N TYR A 40 -0.57 -0.81 17.07
CA TYR A 40 -1.12 -1.76 16.12
C TYR A 40 -2.48 -1.33 15.55
N GLN A 41 -3.37 -0.79 16.38
CA GLN A 41 -4.71 -0.37 15.93
C GLN A 41 -4.67 0.80 14.94
N ALA A 42 -3.81 1.80 15.19
CA ALA A 42 -3.64 2.93 14.30
C ALA A 42 -3.05 2.50 12.95
N ARG A 43 -2.03 1.64 12.98
CA ARG A 43 -1.44 1.04 11.77
C ARG A 43 -2.44 0.22 10.96
N ARG A 44 -3.31 -0.54 11.64
CA ARG A 44 -4.38 -1.30 10.99
C ARG A 44 -5.38 -0.38 10.31
N ALA A 45 -5.85 0.66 10.99
CA ALA A 45 -6.78 1.64 10.41
C ALA A 45 -6.15 2.36 9.20
N ALA A 46 -4.87 2.73 9.30
CA ALA A 46 -4.13 3.35 8.20
C ALA A 46 -3.96 2.41 6.99
N MET A 47 -3.67 1.13 7.24
CA MET A 47 -3.59 0.11 6.20
C MET A 47 -4.95 -0.13 5.53
N ASP A 48 -6.03 -0.22 6.31
CA ASP A 48 -7.39 -0.40 5.79
C ASP A 48 -7.82 0.79 4.94
N ALA A 49 -7.49 2.01 5.35
CA ALA A 49 -7.73 3.23 4.57
C ALA A 49 -6.95 3.19 3.24
N LEU A 50 -5.66 2.85 3.28
CA LEU A 50 -4.82 2.75 2.10
C LEU A 50 -5.35 1.72 1.09
N LEU A 51 -5.78 0.54 1.56
CA LEU A 51 -6.34 -0.50 0.70
C LEU A 51 -7.66 -0.06 0.04
N ARG A 52 -8.55 0.59 0.80
CA ARG A 52 -9.81 1.14 0.24
C ARG A 52 -9.55 2.18 -0.84
N GLU A 53 -8.62 3.08 -0.54
CA GLU A 53 -8.20 4.12 -1.46
C GLU A 53 -7.59 3.53 -2.74
N LEU A 54 -6.68 2.55 -2.66
CA LEU A 54 -6.09 1.90 -3.84
C LEU A 54 -7.12 1.11 -4.66
N ALA A 55 -8.17 0.59 -4.04
CA ALA A 55 -9.25 -0.14 -4.70
C ALA A 55 -10.24 0.77 -5.46
N LEU A 56 -10.11 2.09 -5.39
CA LEU A 56 -10.99 3.01 -6.10
C LEU A 56 -10.89 2.84 -7.64
N PRO A 57 -12.01 2.77 -8.37
CA PRO A 57 -12.02 2.56 -9.82
C PRO A 57 -11.18 3.56 -10.61
N GLU A 58 -11.12 4.82 -10.14
CA GLU A 58 -10.33 5.90 -10.75
C GLU A 58 -8.82 5.61 -10.74
N ARG A 59 -8.37 4.73 -9.84
CA ARG A 59 -6.95 4.39 -9.62
C ARG A 59 -6.55 3.05 -10.25
N GLN A 60 -7.52 2.21 -10.58
CA GLN A 60 -7.34 0.90 -11.23
C GLN A 60 -7.06 0.98 -12.74
N ALA A 61 -6.63 2.14 -13.26
CA ALA A 61 -6.56 2.43 -14.69
C ALA A 61 -5.85 1.35 -15.55
N ARG A 62 -6.60 0.87 -16.56
CA ARG A 62 -6.24 0.13 -17.80
C ARG A 62 -4.86 -0.58 -17.78
N ASN A 63 -4.87 -1.91 -17.72
CA ASN A 63 -3.71 -2.82 -17.89
C ASN A 63 -2.62 -2.79 -16.80
N ARG A 64 -2.94 -2.35 -15.57
CA ARG A 64 -2.00 -2.41 -14.43
C ARG A 64 -2.34 -3.47 -13.37
N GLY A 65 -3.32 -4.33 -13.66
CA GLY A 65 -3.96 -5.26 -12.72
C GLY A 65 -2.98 -6.07 -11.88
N GLY A 66 -1.96 -6.66 -12.51
CA GLY A 66 -1.02 -7.54 -11.80
C GLY A 66 -0.22 -6.84 -10.69
N LEU A 67 0.23 -5.59 -10.88
CA LEU A 67 1.06 -4.92 -9.85
C LEU A 67 0.21 -4.43 -8.69
N PHE A 68 -1.01 -3.96 -8.92
CA PHE A 68 -1.92 -3.60 -7.83
C PHE A 68 -2.38 -4.83 -7.05
N GLU A 69 -2.71 -5.92 -7.74
CA GLU A 69 -3.03 -7.20 -7.11
C GLU A 69 -1.84 -7.71 -6.28
N LEU A 70 -0.61 -7.59 -6.79
CA LEU A 70 0.60 -7.96 -6.06
C LEU A 70 0.87 -7.06 -4.86
N ILE A 71 0.63 -5.75 -4.97
CA ILE A 71 0.74 -4.81 -3.84
C ILE A 71 -0.33 -5.15 -2.80
N GLU A 72 -1.59 -5.32 -3.17
CA GLU A 72 -2.65 -5.69 -2.24
C GLU A 72 -2.39 -7.03 -1.55
N LEU A 73 -1.96 -8.04 -2.32
CA LEU A 73 -1.61 -9.36 -1.79
C LEU A 73 -0.45 -9.26 -0.81
N HIS A 74 0.58 -8.49 -1.16
CA HIS A 74 1.73 -8.27 -0.29
C HIS A 74 1.32 -7.53 0.99
N LEU A 75 0.57 -6.44 0.88
CA LEU A 75 0.09 -5.67 2.05
C LEU A 75 -0.76 -6.53 2.97
N LYS A 76 -1.65 -7.37 2.43
CA LYS A 76 -2.44 -8.33 3.21
C LYS A 76 -1.56 -9.36 3.93
N ARG A 77 -0.52 -9.87 3.25
CA ARG A 77 0.44 -10.82 3.84
C ARG A 77 1.25 -10.19 4.97
N ARG A 78 1.82 -9.01 4.71
CA ARG A 78 2.63 -8.23 5.64
C ARG A 78 1.82 -7.76 6.84
N HIS A 79 0.54 -7.42 6.63
CA HIS A 79 -0.39 -7.16 7.73
C HIS A 79 -0.57 -8.40 8.61
N ARG A 80 -0.82 -9.59 8.03
CA ARG A 80 -0.93 -10.84 8.79
C ARG A 80 0.33 -11.14 9.60
N GLU A 81 1.50 -10.97 9.01
CA GLU A 81 2.79 -11.17 9.70
C GLU A 81 2.96 -10.21 10.88
N ILE A 82 2.63 -8.93 10.70
CA ILE A 82 2.60 -7.95 11.78
C ILE A 82 1.60 -8.36 12.87
N VAL A 83 0.38 -8.79 12.51
CA VAL A 83 -0.60 -9.26 13.51
C VAL A 83 0.00 -10.36 14.40
N HIS A 84 0.73 -11.30 13.82
CA HIS A 84 1.34 -12.41 14.57
C HIS A 84 2.47 -11.97 15.51
N LEU A 85 3.14 -10.84 15.23
CA LEU A 85 4.22 -10.30 16.05
C LEU A 85 3.73 -9.45 17.24
N PHE A 86 2.47 -9.02 17.21
CA PHE A 86 1.84 -8.18 18.24
C PHE A 86 0.68 -8.89 18.96
N GLN A 87 0.55 -10.21 18.82
CA GLN A 87 -0.27 -11.09 19.66
C GLN A 87 0.53 -11.57 20.87
#